data_AF-A0A7V4UW46-F1
#
_entry.id   AF-A0A7V4UW46-F1
#
_cell.length_a   1.000
_cell.length_b   1.000
_cell.length_c   1.000
_cell.angle_alpha   90.00
_cell.angle_beta   90.00
_cell.angle_gamma   90.00
#
_symmetry.space_group_name_H-M   'P 1'
#
loop_
_entity.id
_entity.type
_entity.pdbx_description
1 polymer ?
#
loop_
_entity_poly.entity_id
_entity_poly.type
_entity_poly.pdbx_seq_one_letter_code
_entity_poly.pdbx_strand_id
1 'polypeptide(L)'
;LLSGLIAGRVRFSIDRGPQVTNSARLALAFTGGILMSIGAQLARGCTSGQALSGGALLNLGSWMFTICVFVGAYLMAYLVRRQWL
;
A
#
# COMPACT_ATOMS: atom_id res chain seq x y z
N LEU A 1 7.87 -7.20 -14.43
CA LEU A 1 7.74 -6.62 -15.78
C LEU A 1 7.82 -7.67 -16.88
N LEU A 2 8.92 -8.43 -16.98
CA LEU A 2 9.06 -9.53 -17.95
C LEU A 2 7.89 -10.54 -17.93
N SER A 3 7.51 -11.03 -16.75
CA SER A 3 6.36 -11.95 -16.60
C SER A 3 5.02 -11.32 -17.01
N GLY A 4 4.84 -10.01 -16.84
CA GLY A 4 3.61 -9.30 -17.20
C GLY A 4 3.48 -9.03 -18.70
N LEU A 5 4.61 -8.74 -19.37
CA LEU A 5 4.70 -8.56 -20.82
C LEU A 5 4.41 -9.86 -21.57
N ILE A 6 5.01 -10.97 -21.11
CA ILE A 6 4.80 -12.31 -21.71
C ILE A 6 3.35 -12.77 -21.53
N ALA A 7 2.70 -12.41 -20.42
CA ALA A 7 1.30 -12.75 -20.15
C ALA A 7 0.28 -11.81 -20.83
N GLY A 8 0.73 -10.78 -21.57
CA GLY A 8 -0.17 -9.81 -22.23
C GLY A 8 -1.03 -8.97 -21.27
N ARG A 9 -0.68 -8.93 -19.97
CA ARG A 9 -1.50 -8.25 -18.93
C ARG A 9 -1.08 -6.82 -18.65
N VAL A 10 -0.11 -6.28 -19.39
CA VAL A 10 0.29 -4.88 -19.26
C VAL A 10 -0.73 -4.02 -19.99
N ARG A 11 -1.84 -3.71 -19.30
CA ARG A 11 -2.82 -2.72 -19.72
C ARG A 11 -2.66 -1.48 -18.87
N PHE A 12 -2.51 -0.32 -19.52
CA PHE A 12 -2.58 0.96 -18.84
C PHE A 12 -4.06 1.23 -18.51
N SER A 13 -4.49 0.84 -17.31
CA SER A 13 -5.85 1.05 -16.82
C SER A 13 -5.79 1.93 -15.57
N ILE A 14 -6.52 3.04 -15.59
CA ILE A 14 -6.77 3.85 -14.40
C ILE A 14 -8.10 3.35 -13.83
N ASP A 15 -8.00 2.45 -12.86
CA ASP A 15 -9.13 1.65 -12.36
C ASP A 15 -10.12 2.42 -11.46
N ARG A 16 -10.69 3.54 -11.94
CA ARG A 16 -11.49 4.50 -11.15
C ARG A 16 -12.89 3.99 -10.77
N GLY A 17 -13.36 4.37 -9.57
CA GLY A 17 -14.75 4.24 -9.18
C GLY A 17 -15.67 5.21 -9.97
N PRO A 18 -16.96 4.89 -10.14
CA PRO A 18 -17.89 5.66 -10.98
C PRO A 18 -18.10 7.10 -10.49
N GLN A 19 -17.87 7.39 -9.20
CA GLN A 19 -18.09 8.70 -8.59
C GLN A 19 -16.83 9.60 -8.51
N VAL A 20 -15.65 9.12 -8.95
CA VAL A 20 -14.37 9.84 -8.73
C VAL A 20 -13.70 10.25 -10.03
N THR A 21 -13.24 11.50 -10.10
CA THR A 21 -12.48 12.04 -11.23
C THR A 21 -11.05 11.49 -11.28
N ASN A 22 -10.48 11.39 -12.49
CA ASN A 22 -9.11 10.89 -12.67
C ASN A 22 -8.08 11.66 -11.85
N SER A 23 -8.26 12.98 -11.74
CA SER A 23 -7.38 13.88 -10.96
C SER A 23 -7.46 13.59 -9.46
N ALA A 24 -8.66 13.40 -8.91
CA ALA A 24 -8.83 13.10 -7.49
C ALA A 24 -8.22 11.73 -7.12
N ARG A 25 -8.39 10.71 -7.96
CA ARG A 25 -7.78 9.39 -7.76
C ARG A 25 -6.25 9.45 -7.83
N LEU A 26 -5.69 10.15 -8.83
CA LEU A 26 -4.24 10.30 -8.93
C LEU A 26 -3.68 11.05 -7.72
N ALA A 27 -4.31 12.16 -7.31
CA ALA A 27 -3.90 12.92 -6.14
C ALA A 27 -3.92 12.05 -4.87
N LEU A 28 -4.98 11.26 -4.69
CA LEU A 28 -5.09 10.35 -3.55
C LEU A 28 -4.00 9.27 -3.58
N ALA A 29 -3.74 8.65 -4.73
CA ALA A 29 -2.69 7.65 -4.89
C ALA A 29 -1.29 8.24 -4.61
N PHE A 30 -1.03 9.48 -5.06
CA PHE A 30 0.21 10.19 -4.75
C PHE A 30 0.35 10.49 -3.26
N THR A 31 -0.68 11.04 -2.62
CA THR A 31 -0.65 11.31 -1.18
C THR A 31 -0.48 10.04 -0.35
N GLY A 32 -1.17 8.95 -0.69
CA GLY A 32 -1.00 7.64 -0.05
C GLY A 32 0.42 7.08 -0.25
N GLY A 33 0.99 7.23 -1.44
CA GLY A 33 2.38 6.84 -1.73
C GLY A 33 3.40 7.61 -0.91
N ILE A 34 3.20 8.92 -0.72
CA ILE A 34 4.08 9.76 0.13
C ILE A 34 3.99 9.33 1.60
N LEU A 35 2.78 9.15 2.14
CA LEU A 35 2.59 8.66 3.50
C LEU A 35 3.26 7.30 3.71
N MET A 36 3.11 6.38 2.76
CA MET A 36 3.73 5.06 2.82
C MET A 36 5.26 5.14 2.76
N SER A 37 5.81 6.04 1.94
CA SER A 37 7.26 6.28 1.84
C SER A 37 7.84 6.76 3.18
N ILE A 38 7.17 7.72 3.82
CA ILE A 38 7.58 8.24 5.14
C ILE A 38 7.51 7.14 6.20
N GLY A 39 6.43 6.34 6.20
CA GLY A 39 6.27 5.20 7.10
C GLY A 39 7.35 4.13 6.92
N ALA A 40 7.71 3.81 5.67
CA ALA A 40 8.77 2.86 5.35
C ALA A 40 10.15 3.35 5.81
N GLN A 41 10.41 4.66 5.69
CA GLN A 41 11.65 5.27 6.16
C GLN A 41 11.78 5.21 7.68
N LEU A 42 10.70 5.51 8.41
CA LEU A 42 10.62 5.41 9.88
C LEU A 42 10.84 3.98 10.36
N ALA A 43 10.31 2.99 9.63
CA ALA A 43 10.44 1.57 9.92
C ALA A 43 11.83 0.98 9.61
N ARG A 44 12.71 1.76 8.95
CA ARG A 44 14.04 1.32 8.47
C ARG A 44 14.00 -0.02 7.73
N GLY A 45 12.92 -0.29 7.01
CA GLY A 45 12.72 -1.55 6.32
C GLY A 45 11.49 -1.52 5.42
N CYS A 46 11.48 -2.41 4.42
CA CYS A 46 10.28 -2.64 3.64
C CYS A 46 9.30 -3.52 4.43
N THR A 47 8.00 -3.38 4.16
CA THR A 47 6.95 -4.21 4.75
C THR A 47 7.23 -5.70 4.58
N SER A 48 7.78 -6.11 3.44
CA SER A 48 8.22 -7.48 3.19
C SER A 48 9.32 -7.93 4.15
N GLY A 49 10.35 -7.10 4.37
CA GLY A 49 11.48 -7.42 5.25
C GLY A 49 11.10 -7.41 6.74
N GLN A 50 10.27 -6.46 7.16
CA GLN A 50 9.78 -6.40 8.54
C GLN A 50 8.83 -7.57 8.85
N ALA A 51 7.96 -7.95 7.91
CA ALA A 51 7.01 -9.05 8.11
C ALA A 51 7.68 -10.44 8.01
N LEU A 52 8.51 -10.68 6.98
CA LEU A 52 9.09 -12.01 6.73
C LEU A 52 10.36 -12.24 7.57
N SER A 53 11.36 -11.35 7.47
CA SER A 53 12.63 -11.53 8.17
C SER A 53 12.51 -11.15 9.65
N GLY A 54 11.90 -10.00 9.94
CA GLY A 54 11.65 -9.56 11.33
C GLY A 54 10.70 -10.50 12.09
N GLY A 55 9.71 -11.08 11.39
CA GLY A 55 8.83 -12.11 11.91
C GLY A 55 9.54 -13.44 12.16
N ALA A 56 10.44 -13.87 11.27
CA ALA A 56 11.23 -15.11 11.43
C ALA A 56 12.26 -15.02 12.57
N LEU A 57 12.78 -13.82 12.84
CA LEU A 57 13.69 -13.54 13.96
C LEU A 57 12.98 -13.42 15.32
N LEU A 58 11.65 -13.65 15.40
CA LEU A 58 10.84 -13.49 16.62
C LEU A 58 10.99 -12.11 17.28
N ASN A 59 11.32 -11.08 16.49
CA ASN A 59 11.52 -9.75 17.01
C ASN A 59 10.16 -9.10 17.30
N LEU A 60 9.85 -8.91 18.58
CA LEU A 60 8.61 -8.28 19.05
C LEU A 60 8.36 -6.93 18.37
N GLY A 61 9.42 -6.15 18.14
CA GLY A 61 9.32 -4.84 17.47
C GLY A 61 8.79 -4.93 16.03
N SER A 62 9.22 -5.94 15.27
CA SER A 62 8.77 -6.15 13.88
C SER A 62 7.31 -6.61 13.82
N TRP A 63 6.90 -7.48 14.74
CA TRP A 63 5.50 -7.90 14.87
C TRP A 63 4.57 -6.73 15.21
N MET A 64 4.95 -5.90 16.18
CA MET A 64 4.17 -4.70 16.55
C MET A 64 4.08 -3.71 15.38
N PHE A 65 5.17 -3.51 14.64
CA PHE A 65 5.17 -2.66 13.45
C PHE A 65 4.22 -3.18 12.37
N THR A 66 4.28 -4.47 12.02
CA THR A 66 3.39 -5.08 11.03
C THR A 66 1.93 -4.92 11.43
N ILE A 67 1.58 -5.20 12.69
CA ILE A 67 0.21 -5.04 13.20
C ILE A 67 -0.24 -3.58 13.08
N CYS A 68 0.56 -2.62 13.54
CA CYS A 68 0.22 -1.19 13.47
C CYS A 68 0.03 -0.71 12.01
N VAL A 69 0.89 -1.14 11.08
CA VAL A 69 0.76 -0.81 9.66
C VAL A 69 -0.53 -1.37 9.07
N PHE A 70 -0.87 -2.64 9.35
CA PHE A 70 -2.08 -3.24 8.82
C PHE A 70 -3.35 -2.63 9.41
N VAL A 71 -3.37 -2.34 10.71
CA VAL A 71 -4.48 -1.67 11.37
C VAL A 71 -4.67 -0.25 10.82
N GLY A 72 -3.58 0.51 10.70
CA GLY A 72 -3.62 1.85 10.11
C GLY A 72 -4.10 1.84 8.66
N ALA A 73 -3.64 0.88 7.87
CA ALA A 73 -4.09 0.69 6.49
C ALA A 73 -5.58 0.35 6.40
N TYR A 74 -6.10 -0.53 7.27
CA TYR A 74 -7.53 -0.88 7.31
C TYR A 74 -8.40 0.31 7.74
N LEU A 75 -7.95 1.11 8.72
CA LEU A 75 -8.64 2.33 9.13
C LEU A 75 -8.73 3.33 7.97
N MET A 76 -7.62 3.52 7.25
CA MET A 76 -7.59 4.42 6.10
C MET A 76 -8.40 3.88 4.92
N ALA A 77 -8.39 2.57 4.68
CA ALA A 77 -9.22 1.94 3.67
C ALA A 77 -10.72 2.19 3.93
N TYR A 78 -11.14 2.20 5.20
CA TYR A 78 -12.53 2.53 5.55
C TYR A 78 -12.90 3.98 5.19
N LEU A 79 -11.99 4.94 5.41
CA LEU A 79 -12.18 6.35 5.03
C LEU A 79 -12.21 6.54 3.51
N VAL A 80 -11.32 5.85 2.80
CA VAL A 80 -11.19 5.91 1.34
C VAL A 80 -12.24 5.05 0.63
N ARG A 81 -13.01 4.20 1.34
CA ARG A 81 -14.05 3.35 0.75
C ARG A 81 -15.06 4.12 -0.11
N ARG A 82 -15.32 5.38 0.26
CA ARG A 82 -16.21 6.29 -0.50
C ARG A 82 -15.70 6.62 -1.90
N GLN A 83 -14.44 6.31 -2.22
CA GLN A 83 -13.88 6.51 -3.57
C GLN A 83 -14.15 5.33 -4.52
N TRP A 84 -14.66 4.22 -3.99
CA TRP A 84 -14.94 3.00 -4.74
C TRP A 84 -16.43 2.61 -4.77
N LEU A 85 -17.27 3.25 -3.94
CA LEU A 85 -18.74 3.23 -4.04
C LEU A 85 -19.21 4.22 -5.12
#